data_AF-A0A5J5C229-F1
#
_entry.id   AF-A0A5J5C229-F1
#
_cell.length_a   1.000
_cell.length_b   1.000
_cell.length_c   1.000
_cell.angle_alpha   90.00
_cell.angle_beta   90.00
_cell.angle_gamma   90.00
#
_symmetry.space_group_name_H-M   'P 1'
#
loop_
_entity.id
_entity.type
_entity.pdbx_description
1 polymer ?
#
loop_
_entity_poly.entity_id
_entity_poly.type
_entity_poly.pdbx_seq_one_letter_code
_entity_poly.pdbx_strand_id
1 'polypeptide(L)'
;MIMISSMQGFIAFSQIEKSACIMVLCFTIWNIFFANVLSGTALYQVNVFLEPKNIPSVLAEAVPSQASFFIAYVVTSGWTSTSSELFRLVPLICSFIKMKILGKAGDELEVPSIPYHSEIPRILFFGLLGITYFFLAPLILPFLLVYYCLGYIIYRNQLLNVYAPKFETGGKFWPIVHNSTIFSLVLMHIIAIGIFGLKKLPLASSLTIPLPVLTLLFNDYCQKRFLPIFKAYSAESLIKKDRDDQNDPAMADFLDKLITAYQDPALMPIHYSGNSDRQNSPLLQAAEEEKDD
;
A
#
# COMPACT_ATOMS: atom_id res chain seq x y z
N MET A 1 1.35 11.87 -4.38
CA MET A 1 0.42 10.89 -5.00
C MET A 1 -0.96 10.93 -4.37
N ILE A 2 -1.14 10.88 -3.04
CA ILE A 2 -2.48 11.01 -2.40
C ILE A 2 -3.23 12.26 -2.88
N MET A 3 -2.57 13.42 -2.90
CA MET A 3 -3.16 14.67 -3.39
C MET A 3 -3.65 14.57 -4.86
N ILE A 4 -2.90 13.88 -5.71
CA ILE A 4 -3.29 13.68 -7.12
C ILE A 4 -4.50 12.74 -7.17
N SER A 5 -4.51 11.69 -6.36
CA SER A 5 -5.65 10.76 -6.27
C SER A 5 -6.90 11.42 -5.68
N SER A 6 -6.77 12.36 -4.73
CA SER A 6 -7.92 13.11 -4.21
C SER A 6 -8.50 14.07 -5.26
N MET A 7 -7.65 14.65 -6.12
CA MET A 7 -8.09 15.47 -7.25
C MET A 7 -8.88 14.68 -8.31
N GLN A 8 -8.85 13.35 -8.29
CA GLN A 8 -9.66 12.52 -9.20
C GLN A 8 -11.14 12.44 -8.80
N GLY A 9 -11.52 12.95 -7.62
CA GLY A 9 -12.91 13.03 -7.19
C GLY A 9 -13.49 11.73 -6.60
N PHE A 10 -12.65 10.86 -6.03
CA PHE A 10 -13.16 9.71 -5.27
C PHE A 10 -13.82 10.15 -3.97
N ILE A 11 -14.99 9.58 -3.67
CA ILE A 11 -15.78 9.91 -2.48
C ILE A 11 -15.19 9.25 -1.22
N ALA A 12 -14.75 7.99 -1.34
CA ALA A 12 -14.25 7.22 -0.21
C ALA A 12 -12.72 7.28 -0.09
N PHE A 13 -12.21 7.47 1.12
CA PHE A 13 -10.77 7.48 1.39
C PHE A 13 -10.08 6.17 0.96
N SER A 14 -10.74 5.03 1.16
CA SER A 14 -10.23 3.72 0.73
C SER A 14 -9.98 3.62 -0.79
N GLN A 15 -10.79 4.32 -1.60
CA GLN A 15 -10.62 4.38 -3.05
C GLN A 15 -9.47 5.31 -3.45
N ILE A 16 -9.36 6.47 -2.78
CA ILE A 16 -8.23 7.39 -2.95
C ILE A 16 -6.91 6.66 -2.69
N GLU A 17 -6.83 5.94 -1.57
CA GLU A 17 -5.61 5.22 -1.20
C GLU A 17 -5.29 4.08 -2.16
N LYS A 18 -6.32 3.36 -2.64
CA LYS A 18 -6.16 2.33 -3.67
C LYS A 18 -5.63 2.90 -4.99
N SER A 19 -6.15 4.04 -5.44
CA SER A 19 -5.65 4.73 -6.65
C SER A 19 -4.21 5.19 -6.44
N ALA A 20 -3.91 5.81 -5.30
CA ALA A 20 -2.56 6.25 -4.94
C ALA A 20 -1.57 5.09 -4.93
N CYS A 21 -1.96 3.92 -4.40
CA CYS A 21 -1.16 2.70 -4.41
C CYS A 21 -0.76 2.29 -5.84
N ILE A 22 -1.71 2.29 -6.79
CA ILE A 22 -1.44 1.92 -8.18
C ILE A 22 -0.48 2.94 -8.82
N MET A 23 -0.72 4.24 -8.61
CA MET A 23 0.15 5.28 -9.14
C MET A 23 1.58 5.18 -8.61
N VAL A 24 1.75 4.97 -7.30
CA VAL A 24 3.06 4.79 -6.67
C VAL A 24 3.74 3.54 -7.22
N LEU A 25 3.01 2.43 -7.38
CA LEU A 25 3.57 1.21 -7.96
C LEU A 25 4.08 1.44 -9.39
N CYS A 26 3.25 2.02 -10.27
CA CYS A 26 3.65 2.32 -11.64
C CYS A 26 4.84 3.29 -11.69
N PHE A 27 4.82 4.33 -10.84
CA PHE A 27 5.91 5.29 -10.74
C PHE A 27 7.22 4.66 -10.26
N THR A 28 7.18 3.83 -9.21
CA THR A 28 8.36 3.14 -8.67
C THR A 28 8.95 2.18 -9.70
N ILE A 29 8.11 1.41 -10.40
CA ILE A 29 8.57 0.50 -11.47
C ILE A 29 9.21 1.30 -12.60
N TRP A 30 8.56 2.37 -13.07
CA TRP A 30 9.09 3.17 -14.17
C TRP A 30 10.40 3.88 -13.80
N ASN A 31 10.42 4.56 -12.65
CA ASN A 31 11.53 5.40 -12.24
C ASN A 31 12.70 4.58 -11.69
N ILE A 32 12.44 3.65 -10.76
CA ILE A 32 13.53 2.93 -10.10
C ILE A 32 14.01 1.74 -10.95
N PHE A 33 13.12 1.00 -11.61
CA PHE A 33 13.54 -0.14 -12.43
C PHE A 33 13.90 0.32 -13.84
N PHE A 34 12.92 0.78 -14.63
CA PHE A 34 13.18 1.10 -16.04
C PHE A 34 14.16 2.26 -16.20
N ALA A 35 14.00 3.40 -15.50
CA ALA A 35 14.90 4.52 -15.73
C ALA A 35 16.36 4.20 -15.36
N ASN A 36 16.62 3.43 -14.30
CA ASN A 36 17.99 3.01 -13.98
C ASN A 36 18.56 2.01 -15.00
N VAL A 37 17.76 1.00 -15.40
CA VAL A 37 18.17 0.01 -16.42
C VAL A 37 18.44 0.71 -17.75
N LEU A 38 17.55 1.59 -18.18
CA LEU A 38 17.67 2.29 -19.45
C LEU A 38 18.74 3.39 -19.40
N SER A 39 18.96 4.09 -18.29
CA SER A 39 20.02 5.10 -18.16
C SER A 39 21.41 4.50 -18.36
N GLY A 40 21.64 3.29 -17.81
CA GLY A 40 22.89 2.55 -18.01
C GLY A 40 23.18 2.22 -19.49
N THR A 41 22.15 2.15 -20.33
CA THR A 41 22.26 1.77 -21.75
C THR A 41 22.05 2.94 -22.72
N ALA A 42 21.27 3.96 -22.32
CA ALA A 42 20.93 5.13 -23.12
C ALA A 42 22.15 5.99 -23.46
N LEU A 43 23.19 5.96 -22.61
CA LEU A 43 24.48 6.58 -22.94
C LEU A 43 25.17 5.94 -24.16
N TYR A 44 24.80 4.70 -24.52
CA TYR A 44 25.42 3.94 -25.61
C TYR A 44 24.53 3.73 -26.85
N GLN A 45 23.19 3.79 -26.75
CA GLN A 45 22.28 3.43 -27.86
C GLN A 45 21.02 4.30 -28.02
N VAL A 46 21.16 5.63 -28.09
CA VAL A 46 20.03 6.56 -28.29
C VAL A 46 19.24 6.29 -29.58
N ASN A 47 19.88 5.75 -30.62
CA ASN A 47 19.24 5.51 -31.93
C ASN A 47 18.51 4.16 -32.05
N VAL A 48 18.68 3.22 -31.12
CA VAL A 48 18.10 1.85 -31.20
C VAL A 48 16.71 1.75 -30.54
N PHE A 49 16.34 2.74 -29.72
CA PHE A 49 15.06 2.78 -29.00
C PHE A 49 13.82 3.02 -29.87
N LEU A 50 14.00 3.51 -31.10
CA LEU A 50 12.89 3.82 -32.00
C LEU A 50 12.29 2.56 -32.65
N GLU A 51 12.94 1.40 -32.54
CA GLU A 51 12.44 0.13 -33.07
C GLU A 51 11.95 -0.80 -31.94
N PRO A 52 10.63 -1.05 -31.82
CA PRO A 52 10.08 -1.89 -30.77
C PRO A 52 10.58 -3.35 -30.82
N LYS A 53 11.14 -3.78 -31.96
CA LYS A 53 11.71 -5.11 -32.15
C LYS A 53 12.98 -5.33 -31.30
N ASN A 54 13.72 -4.26 -30.98
CA ASN A 54 15.00 -4.35 -30.27
C ASN A 54 14.84 -4.22 -28.74
N ILE A 55 13.61 -4.00 -28.24
CA ILE A 55 13.34 -3.86 -26.80
C ILE A 55 13.85 -5.08 -26.00
N PRO A 56 13.52 -6.34 -26.35
CA PRO A 56 13.98 -7.49 -25.57
C PRO A 56 15.50 -7.64 -25.55
N SER A 57 16.19 -7.36 -26.66
CA SER A 57 17.66 -7.42 -26.74
C SER A 57 18.33 -6.33 -25.90
N VAL A 58 17.80 -5.10 -25.91
CA VAL A 58 18.33 -4.00 -25.08
C VAL A 58 18.16 -4.33 -23.60
N LEU A 59 16.98 -4.81 -23.19
CA LEU A 59 16.76 -5.23 -21.80
C LEU A 59 17.66 -6.40 -21.39
N ALA A 60 17.91 -7.35 -22.29
CA ALA A 60 18.75 -8.51 -22.03
C ALA A 60 20.21 -8.16 -21.72
N GLU A 61 20.73 -7.06 -22.26
CA GLU A 61 22.07 -6.56 -21.96
C GLU A 61 22.06 -5.63 -20.73
N ALA A 62 21.07 -4.75 -20.66
CA ALA A 62 20.96 -3.72 -19.64
C ALA A 62 20.65 -4.29 -18.24
N VAL A 63 19.67 -5.21 -18.14
CA VAL A 63 19.17 -5.68 -16.85
C VAL A 63 20.25 -6.42 -16.05
N PRO A 64 21.01 -7.39 -16.61
CA PRO A 64 22.07 -8.07 -15.87
C PRO A 64 23.19 -7.13 -15.41
N SER A 65 23.53 -6.10 -16.21
CA SER A 65 24.59 -5.13 -15.86
C SER A 65 24.29 -4.36 -14.57
N GLN A 66 23.01 -4.15 -14.25
CA GLN A 66 22.55 -3.43 -13.06
C GLN A 66 22.27 -4.32 -11.85
N ALA A 67 22.56 -5.63 -11.92
CA ALA A 67 22.25 -6.56 -10.83
C ALA A 67 22.91 -6.16 -9.50
N SER A 68 24.18 -5.75 -9.52
CA SER A 68 24.90 -5.30 -8.32
C SER A 68 24.26 -4.07 -7.67
N PHE A 69 23.77 -3.12 -8.48
CA PHE A 69 23.04 -1.95 -7.99
C PHE A 69 21.74 -2.37 -7.28
N PHE A 70 20.94 -3.25 -7.88
CA PHE A 70 19.68 -3.69 -7.27
C PHE A 70 19.90 -4.54 -6.02
N ILE A 71 20.95 -5.35 -5.96
CA ILE A 71 21.32 -6.07 -4.72
C ILE A 71 21.65 -5.06 -3.61
N ALA A 72 22.50 -4.07 -3.90
CA ALA A 72 22.83 -3.02 -2.95
C ALA A 72 21.59 -2.19 -2.56
N TYR A 73 20.66 -1.96 -3.49
CA TYR A 73 19.40 -1.28 -3.24
C TYR A 73 18.50 -2.09 -2.29
N VAL A 74 18.36 -3.41 -2.49
CA VAL A 74 17.58 -4.28 -1.58
C VAL A 74 18.15 -4.23 -0.16
N VAL A 75 19.48 -4.33 0.00
CA VAL A 75 20.11 -4.28 1.31
C VAL A 75 19.97 -2.89 1.93
N THR A 76 20.32 -1.84 1.19
CA THR A 76 20.37 -0.47 1.73
C THR A 76 18.97 0.12 1.93
N SER A 77 18.12 0.08 0.92
CA SER A 77 16.76 0.62 1.00
C SER A 77 15.83 -0.32 1.78
N GLY A 78 15.84 -1.61 1.44
CA GLY A 78 14.91 -2.59 2.02
C GLY A 78 15.13 -2.81 3.51
N TRP A 79 16.37 -3.16 3.92
CA TRP A 79 16.63 -3.46 5.34
C TRP A 79 16.58 -2.21 6.20
N THR A 80 17.13 -1.09 5.72
CA THR A 80 17.07 0.18 6.48
C THR A 80 15.65 0.67 6.63
N SER A 81 14.81 0.58 5.58
CA SER A 81 13.40 0.96 5.67
C SER A 81 12.65 0.09 6.68
N THR A 82 12.87 -1.23 6.64
CA THR A 82 12.20 -2.18 7.55
C THR A 82 12.64 -1.96 9.00
N SER A 83 13.92 -1.63 9.21
CA SER A 83 14.47 -1.30 10.53
C SER A 83 13.95 0.04 11.04
N SER A 84 13.88 1.06 10.18
CA SER A 84 13.30 2.37 10.49
C SER A 84 11.83 2.25 10.89
N GLU A 85 11.10 1.36 10.21
CA GLU A 85 9.71 1.04 10.51
C GLU A 85 9.59 0.44 11.92
N LEU A 86 10.42 -0.55 12.27
CA LEU A 86 10.45 -1.14 13.62
C LEU A 86 10.63 -0.07 14.72
N PHE A 87 11.60 0.84 14.55
CA PHE A 87 11.86 1.90 15.53
C PHE A 87 10.81 3.03 15.49
N ARG A 88 9.98 3.08 14.43
CA ARG A 88 9.09 4.20 14.12
C ARG A 88 9.79 5.55 14.31
N LEU A 89 10.96 5.70 13.68
CA LEU A 89 11.83 6.87 13.86
C LEU A 89 11.10 8.19 13.60
N VAL A 90 10.27 8.24 12.55
CA VAL A 90 9.57 9.47 12.14
C VAL A 90 8.55 9.94 13.19
N PRO A 91 7.56 9.13 13.63
CA PRO A 91 6.65 9.50 14.71
C PRO A 91 7.37 9.86 16.01
N LEU A 92 8.43 9.11 16.35
CA LEU A 92 9.20 9.33 17.57
C LEU A 92 9.87 10.71 17.55
N ILE A 93 10.59 11.04 16.48
CA ILE A 93 11.24 12.34 16.31
C ILE A 93 10.20 13.47 16.30
N CYS A 94 9.10 13.32 15.55
CA CYS A 94 8.04 14.32 15.53
C CYS A 94 7.40 14.53 16.91
N SER A 95 7.20 13.46 17.69
CA SER A 95 6.70 13.54 19.06
C SER A 95 7.67 14.29 19.98
N PHE A 96 8.98 13.98 19.89
CA PHE A 96 10.00 14.69 20.66
C PHE A 96 10.05 16.18 20.32
N ILE A 97 9.94 16.53 19.03
CA ILE A 97 9.91 17.93 18.58
C ILE A 97 8.63 18.63 19.06
N LYS A 98 7.46 18.01 18.89
CA LYS A 98 6.18 18.54 19.38
C LYS A 98 6.18 18.76 20.89
N MET A 99 6.72 17.81 21.64
CA MET A 99 6.86 17.92 23.10
C MET A 99 7.76 19.10 23.50
N LYS A 100 8.90 19.28 22.80
CA LYS A 100 9.82 20.39 23.08
C LYS A 100 9.29 21.77 22.65
N ILE A 101 8.58 21.87 21.53
CA ILE A 101 8.15 23.15 20.96
C ILE A 101 6.77 23.57 21.48
N LEU A 102 5.82 22.63 21.55
CA LEU A 102 4.40 22.97 21.75
C LEU A 102 3.97 22.89 23.22
N GLY A 103 4.74 22.23 24.10
CA GLY A 103 4.48 22.15 25.56
C GLY A 103 3.15 21.50 25.97
N LYS A 104 2.24 21.23 25.03
CA LYS A 104 0.97 20.53 25.24
C LYS A 104 1.19 19.02 25.18
N ALA A 105 1.15 18.38 26.33
CA ALA A 105 1.16 16.92 26.49
C ALA A 105 -0.27 16.31 26.53
N GLY A 106 -1.31 17.02 26.07
CA GLY A 106 -2.69 16.74 26.50
C GLY A 106 -3.71 16.25 25.47
N ASP A 107 -3.61 16.60 24.19
CA ASP A 107 -4.71 16.32 23.25
C ASP A 107 -4.40 15.08 22.40
N GLU A 108 -5.09 13.98 22.72
CA GLU A 108 -5.30 12.73 21.96
C GLU A 108 -4.15 12.32 21.03
N LEU A 109 -3.32 11.37 21.49
CA LEU A 109 -2.35 10.67 20.64
C LEU A 109 -3.11 9.94 19.51
N GLU A 110 -3.25 10.59 18.35
CA GLU A 110 -3.86 9.99 17.17
C GLU A 110 -3.14 8.68 16.83
N VAL A 111 -3.89 7.58 16.88
CA VAL A 111 -3.36 6.26 16.56
C VAL A 111 -3.01 6.25 15.07
N PRO A 112 -1.78 5.88 14.71
CA PRO A 112 -1.35 5.84 13.32
C PRO A 112 -2.15 4.80 12.52
N SER A 113 -2.45 5.14 11.27
CA SER A 113 -2.97 4.20 10.28
C SER A 113 -1.85 3.64 9.42
N ILE A 114 -2.02 2.42 8.93
CA ILE A 114 -1.09 1.78 8.00
C ILE A 114 -1.13 2.55 6.67
N PRO A 115 0.02 3.01 6.13
CA PRO A 115 0.06 3.66 4.83
C PRO A 115 0.10 2.61 3.71
N TYR A 116 -1.06 2.04 3.36
CA TYR A 116 -1.20 1.02 2.31
C TYR A 116 -0.65 1.50 0.96
N HIS A 117 -0.83 2.77 0.64
CA HIS A 117 -0.35 3.36 -0.63
C HIS A 117 1.18 3.37 -0.80
N SER A 118 1.96 3.24 0.28
CA SER A 118 3.43 3.25 0.24
C SER A 118 4.00 1.84 0.44
N GLU A 119 3.47 1.12 1.43
CA GLU A 119 4.03 -0.18 1.82
C GLU A 119 3.72 -1.28 0.81
N ILE A 120 2.49 -1.34 0.29
CA ILE A 120 2.12 -2.37 -0.71
C ILE A 120 2.98 -2.23 -1.97
N PRO A 121 3.11 -1.04 -2.60
CA PRO A 121 3.97 -0.89 -3.77
C PRO A 121 5.44 -1.23 -3.51
N ARG A 122 5.97 -0.89 -2.32
CA ARG A 122 7.35 -1.21 -1.95
C ARG A 122 7.60 -2.72 -1.91
N ILE A 123 6.72 -3.46 -1.23
CA ILE A 123 6.80 -4.92 -1.11
C ILE A 123 6.67 -5.58 -2.50
N LEU A 124 5.74 -5.09 -3.33
CA LEU A 124 5.55 -5.57 -4.70
C LEU A 124 6.76 -5.28 -5.60
N PHE A 125 7.39 -4.12 -5.44
CA PHE A 125 8.58 -3.75 -6.19
C PHE A 125 9.77 -4.66 -5.87
N PHE A 126 10.01 -4.98 -4.59
CA PHE A 126 11.04 -5.97 -4.23
C PHE A 126 10.71 -7.37 -4.77
N GLY A 127 9.42 -7.72 -4.85
CA GLY A 127 8.96 -8.97 -5.48
C GLY A 127 9.26 -8.97 -6.98
N LEU A 128 9.06 -7.84 -7.66
CA LEU A 128 9.43 -7.66 -9.07
C LEU A 128 10.93 -7.85 -9.27
N LEU A 129 11.78 -7.25 -8.43
CA LEU A 129 13.23 -7.43 -8.50
C LEU A 129 13.60 -8.91 -8.30
N GLY A 130 13.02 -9.59 -7.31
CA GLY A 130 13.25 -11.03 -7.09
C GLY A 130 12.90 -11.88 -8.30
N ILE A 131 11.69 -11.71 -8.85
CA ILE A 131 11.22 -12.45 -10.03
C ILE A 131 12.03 -12.09 -11.28
N THR A 132 12.52 -10.87 -11.41
CA THR A 132 13.30 -10.47 -12.58
C THR A 132 14.73 -11.02 -12.52
N TYR A 133 15.35 -10.99 -11.34
CA TYR A 133 16.76 -11.31 -11.15
C TYR A 133 17.04 -12.75 -10.70
N PHE A 134 16.04 -13.59 -10.38
CA PHE A 134 16.28 -14.93 -9.82
C PHE A 134 17.22 -15.80 -10.67
N PHE A 135 17.09 -15.74 -12.00
CA PHE A 135 17.91 -16.53 -12.94
C PHE A 135 19.13 -15.76 -13.45
N LEU A 136 19.16 -14.44 -13.29
CA LEU A 136 20.25 -13.56 -13.73
C LEU A 136 21.35 -13.46 -12.69
N ALA A 137 20.95 -13.20 -11.45
CA ALA A 137 21.82 -13.00 -10.30
C ALA A 137 21.14 -13.63 -9.07
N PRO A 138 21.25 -14.98 -8.91
CA PRO A 138 20.58 -15.71 -7.83
C PRO A 138 20.92 -15.21 -6.42
N LEU A 139 22.06 -14.53 -6.28
CA LEU A 139 22.51 -13.92 -5.04
C LEU A 139 21.52 -12.89 -4.47
N ILE A 140 20.63 -12.30 -5.28
CA ILE A 140 19.59 -11.39 -4.78
C ILE A 140 18.55 -12.08 -3.87
N LEU A 141 18.32 -13.39 -4.08
CA LEU A 141 17.25 -14.14 -3.41
C LEU A 141 17.48 -14.26 -1.89
N PRO A 142 18.68 -14.64 -1.39
CA PRO A 142 18.96 -14.62 0.05
C PRO A 142 18.69 -13.25 0.71
N PHE A 143 19.09 -12.15 0.07
CA PHE A 143 18.87 -10.80 0.63
C PHE A 143 17.39 -10.43 0.69
N LEU A 144 16.62 -10.80 -0.35
CA LEU A 144 15.17 -10.63 -0.38
C LEU A 144 14.46 -11.53 0.63
N LEU A 145 14.93 -12.77 0.82
CA LEU A 145 14.38 -13.68 1.82
C LEU A 145 14.52 -13.08 3.22
N VAL A 146 15.70 -12.57 3.56
CA VAL A 146 15.94 -11.87 4.84
C VAL A 146 15.01 -10.67 4.98
N TYR A 147 14.86 -9.86 3.92
CA TYR A 147 13.92 -8.73 3.90
C TYR A 147 12.47 -9.17 4.20
N TYR A 148 11.97 -10.21 3.54
CA TYR A 148 10.60 -10.70 3.78
C TYR A 148 10.42 -11.32 5.16
N CYS A 149 11.41 -12.06 5.67
CA CYS A 149 11.38 -12.62 7.02
C CYS A 149 11.34 -11.52 8.10
N LEU A 150 12.22 -10.52 7.98
CA LEU A 150 12.24 -9.37 8.88
C LEU A 150 10.94 -8.57 8.78
N GLY A 151 10.49 -8.30 7.55
CA GLY A 151 9.22 -7.62 7.29
C GLY A 151 8.04 -8.36 7.94
N TYR A 152 7.95 -9.68 7.79
CA TYR A 152 6.89 -10.47 8.40
C TYR A 152 6.84 -10.30 9.93
N ILE A 153 7.99 -10.42 10.61
CA ILE A 153 8.06 -10.30 12.08
C ILE A 153 7.67 -8.88 12.52
N ILE A 154 8.21 -7.86 11.84
CA ILE A 154 8.04 -6.45 12.20
C ILE A 154 6.62 -5.99 11.93
N TYR A 155 6.10 -6.17 10.71
CA TYR A 155 4.73 -5.76 10.39
C TYR A 155 3.71 -6.56 11.19
N ARG A 156 3.93 -7.85 11.47
CA ARG A 156 3.03 -8.61 12.35
C ARG A 156 2.94 -7.97 13.75
N ASN A 157 4.07 -7.59 14.32
CA ASN A 157 4.08 -6.91 15.62
C ASN A 157 3.37 -5.55 15.56
N GLN A 158 3.62 -4.75 14.52
CA GLN A 158 3.01 -3.43 14.38
C GLN A 158 1.51 -3.48 14.12
N LEU A 159 1.04 -4.43 13.31
CA LEU A 159 -0.38 -4.63 13.02
C LEU A 159 -1.16 -5.04 14.29
N LEU A 160 -0.53 -5.73 15.23
CA LEU A 160 -1.16 -6.15 16.48
C LEU A 160 -1.12 -5.06 17.56
N ASN A 161 -0.02 -4.31 17.66
CA ASN A 161 0.25 -3.48 18.84
C ASN A 161 0.22 -1.97 18.57
N VAL A 162 0.27 -1.52 17.32
CA VAL A 162 0.51 -0.10 17.00
C VAL A 162 -0.54 0.48 16.07
N TYR A 163 -0.85 -0.23 14.99
CA TYR A 163 -1.70 0.28 13.93
C TYR A 163 -3.18 0.05 14.21
N ALA A 164 -3.98 1.11 14.04
CA ALA A 164 -5.43 1.00 13.96
C ALA A 164 -5.88 1.22 12.49
N PRO A 165 -6.60 0.28 11.87
CA PRO A 165 -7.13 0.47 10.53
C PRO A 165 -8.19 1.57 10.54
N LYS A 166 -8.01 2.61 9.71
CA LYS A 166 -9.01 3.69 9.53
C LYS A 166 -10.24 3.24 8.76
N PHE A 167 -10.10 2.21 7.94
CA PHE A 167 -11.16 1.67 7.12
C PHE A 167 -10.88 0.21 6.82
N GLU A 168 -11.95 -0.53 6.57
CA GLU A 168 -11.87 -1.91 6.15
C GLU A 168 -11.63 -2.02 4.64
N THR A 169 -10.53 -2.68 4.27
CA THR A 169 -10.14 -2.82 2.85
C THR A 169 -10.93 -3.92 2.13
N GLY A 170 -11.47 -4.90 2.86
CA GLY A 170 -12.19 -6.06 2.33
C GLY A 170 -11.38 -6.87 1.31
N GLY A 171 -10.03 -6.85 1.39
CA GLY A 171 -9.16 -7.55 0.45
C GLY A 171 -9.08 -6.92 -0.95
N LYS A 172 -9.62 -5.71 -1.16
CA LYS A 172 -9.67 -5.04 -2.48
C LYS A 172 -8.30 -4.67 -3.08
N PHE A 173 -7.23 -4.77 -2.29
CA PHE A 173 -5.84 -4.61 -2.75
C PHE A 173 -5.26 -5.90 -3.35
N TRP A 174 -5.83 -7.07 -3.07
CA TRP A 174 -5.33 -8.35 -3.59
C TRP A 174 -5.23 -8.43 -5.13
N PRO A 175 -6.22 -7.92 -5.90
CA PRO A 175 -6.08 -7.88 -7.36
C PRO A 175 -4.90 -7.04 -7.85
N ILE A 176 -4.49 -6.00 -7.09
CA ILE A 176 -3.32 -5.18 -7.43
C ILE A 176 -2.05 -6.01 -7.24
N VAL A 177 -1.95 -6.72 -6.12
CA VAL A 177 -0.85 -7.64 -5.82
C VAL A 177 -0.72 -8.71 -6.92
N HIS A 178 -1.82 -9.40 -7.23
CA HIS A 178 -1.84 -10.42 -8.29
C HIS A 178 -1.42 -9.87 -9.65
N ASN A 179 -2.02 -8.76 -10.10
CA ASN A 179 -1.70 -8.16 -11.40
C ASN A 179 -0.23 -7.70 -11.45
N SER A 180 0.31 -7.17 -10.36
CA SER A 180 1.73 -6.81 -10.26
C SER A 180 2.65 -8.02 -10.35
N THR A 181 2.30 -9.14 -9.70
CA THR A 181 3.08 -10.39 -9.79
C THR A 181 3.06 -10.96 -11.20
N ILE A 182 1.89 -10.97 -11.86
CA ILE A 182 1.78 -11.39 -13.27
C ILE A 182 2.61 -10.49 -14.17
N PHE A 183 2.57 -9.16 -13.96
CA PHE A 183 3.41 -8.23 -14.69
C PHE A 183 4.90 -8.54 -14.51
N SER A 184 5.37 -8.80 -13.29
CA SER A 184 6.76 -9.19 -13.01
C SER A 184 7.16 -10.49 -13.72
N LEU A 185 6.26 -11.48 -13.78
CA LEU A 185 6.50 -12.73 -14.52
C LEU A 185 6.59 -12.50 -16.02
N VAL A 186 5.68 -11.71 -16.59
CA VAL A 186 5.71 -11.36 -18.02
C VAL A 186 6.98 -10.58 -18.37
N LEU A 187 7.36 -9.62 -17.52
CA LEU A 187 8.62 -8.87 -17.67
C LEU A 187 9.83 -9.81 -17.65
N MET A 188 9.87 -10.75 -16.70
CA MET A 188 10.90 -11.78 -16.64
C MET A 188 10.97 -12.62 -17.92
N HIS A 189 9.81 -13.07 -18.45
CA HIS A 189 9.78 -13.83 -19.70
C HIS A 189 10.32 -13.01 -20.89
N ILE A 190 9.97 -11.72 -21.00
CA ILE A 190 10.48 -10.84 -22.06
C ILE A 190 12.01 -10.72 -21.99
N ILE A 191 12.55 -10.52 -20.78
CA ILE A 191 14.01 -10.43 -20.56
C ILE A 191 14.69 -11.77 -20.88
N ALA A 192 14.10 -12.89 -20.46
CA ALA A 192 14.63 -14.23 -20.74
C ALA A 192 14.67 -14.52 -22.25
N ILE A 193 13.61 -14.17 -23.00
CA ILE A 193 13.58 -14.28 -24.47
C ILE A 193 14.70 -13.45 -25.08
N GLY A 194 14.91 -12.21 -24.61
CA GLY A 194 16.00 -11.36 -25.07
C GLY A 194 17.38 -12.00 -24.85
N ILE A 195 17.64 -12.55 -23.66
CA ILE A 195 18.93 -13.15 -23.30
C ILE A 195 19.21 -14.42 -24.11
N PHE A 196 18.23 -15.33 -24.23
CA PHE A 196 18.40 -16.55 -25.02
C PHE A 196 18.50 -16.26 -26.51
N GLY A 197 17.84 -15.21 -26.99
CA GLY A 197 17.99 -14.69 -28.35
C GLY A 197 19.42 -14.22 -28.64
N LEU A 198 20.02 -13.42 -27.73
CA LEU A 198 21.41 -12.96 -27.85
C LEU A 198 22.42 -14.11 -27.81
N LYS A 199 22.19 -15.13 -26.95
CA LYS A 199 23.09 -16.28 -26.81
C LYS A 199 22.99 -17.33 -27.92
N LYS A 200 22.13 -17.12 -28.94
CA LYS A 200 21.93 -18.03 -30.08
C LYS A 200 21.67 -19.49 -29.64
N LEU A 201 20.87 -19.68 -28.60
CA LEU A 201 20.44 -21.01 -28.13
C LEU A 201 19.01 -21.28 -28.63
N PRO A 202 18.83 -21.85 -29.85
CA PRO A 202 17.53 -21.95 -30.50
C PRO A 202 16.54 -22.82 -29.71
N LEU A 203 17.03 -23.87 -29.05
CA LEU A 203 16.24 -24.81 -28.28
C LEU A 203 15.62 -24.15 -27.03
N ALA A 204 16.42 -23.36 -26.30
CA ALA A 204 15.96 -22.62 -25.12
C ALA A 204 15.02 -21.46 -25.49
N SER A 205 15.32 -20.74 -26.57
CA SER A 205 14.49 -19.65 -27.06
C SER A 205 13.10 -20.14 -27.48
N SER A 206 13.02 -21.24 -28.24
CA SER A 206 11.75 -21.84 -28.67
C SER A 206 10.89 -22.29 -27.49
N LEU A 207 11.49 -22.84 -26.44
CA LEU A 207 10.77 -23.27 -25.24
C LEU A 207 10.29 -22.10 -24.37
N THR A 208 10.92 -20.93 -24.43
CA THR A 208 10.58 -19.76 -23.60
C THR A 208 9.41 -18.95 -24.17
N ILE A 209 9.20 -18.96 -25.50
CA ILE A 209 8.11 -18.25 -26.18
C ILE A 209 6.69 -18.62 -25.71
N PRO A 210 6.32 -19.89 -25.44
CA PRO A 210 4.97 -20.22 -24.97
C PRO A 210 4.68 -19.78 -23.52
N LEU A 211 5.70 -19.57 -22.68
CA LEU A 211 5.51 -19.19 -21.27
C LEU A 211 4.74 -17.88 -21.05
N PRO A 212 5.06 -16.75 -21.72
CA PRO A 212 4.29 -15.52 -21.55
C PRO A 212 2.83 -15.69 -21.98
N VAL A 213 2.58 -16.44 -23.06
CA VAL A 213 1.20 -16.73 -23.52
C VAL A 213 0.44 -17.51 -22.46
N LEU A 214 1.03 -18.58 -21.92
CA LEU A 214 0.42 -19.38 -20.86
C LEU A 214 0.15 -18.54 -19.60
N THR A 215 1.08 -17.64 -19.23
CA THR A 215 0.93 -16.76 -18.07
C THR A 215 -0.21 -15.76 -18.25
N LEU A 216 -0.37 -15.20 -19.45
CA LEU A 216 -1.47 -14.28 -19.77
C LEU A 216 -2.82 -15.01 -19.81
N LEU A 217 -2.87 -16.22 -20.36
CA LEU A 217 -4.07 -17.06 -20.34
C LEU A 217 -4.47 -17.43 -18.90
N PHE A 218 -3.49 -17.77 -18.07
CA PHE A 218 -3.72 -18.00 -16.64
C PHE A 218 -4.27 -16.75 -15.94
N ASN A 219 -3.71 -15.57 -16.23
CA ASN A 219 -4.22 -14.32 -15.68
C ASN A 219 -5.66 -14.04 -16.13
N ASP A 220 -5.99 -14.23 -17.41
CA ASP A 220 -7.37 -14.06 -17.91
C ASP A 220 -8.34 -15.03 -17.24
N TYR A 221 -7.94 -16.30 -17.07
CA TYR A 221 -8.71 -17.28 -16.30
C TYR A 221 -8.95 -16.83 -14.85
N CYS A 222 -7.89 -16.39 -14.16
CA CYS A 222 -7.99 -15.90 -12.79
C CYS A 222 -8.86 -14.65 -12.67
N GLN A 223 -8.76 -13.73 -13.63
CA GLN A 223 -9.59 -12.53 -13.65
C GLN A 223 -11.06 -12.87 -13.88
N LYS A 224 -11.38 -13.78 -14.80
CA LYS A 224 -12.77 -14.21 -15.03
C LYS A 224 -13.35 -14.97 -13.84
N ARG A 225 -12.56 -15.84 -13.20
CA ARG A 225 -13.03 -16.72 -12.12
C ARG A 225 -13.08 -16.04 -10.75
N PHE A 226 -12.05 -15.30 -10.37
CA PHE A 226 -11.84 -14.83 -8.99
C PHE A 226 -12.06 -13.32 -8.79
N LEU A 227 -11.83 -12.49 -9.82
CA LEU A 227 -12.02 -11.04 -9.68
C LEU A 227 -13.43 -10.63 -9.25
N PRO A 228 -14.53 -11.29 -9.69
CA PRO A 228 -15.89 -10.93 -9.26
C PRO A 228 -16.07 -10.95 -7.74
N ILE A 229 -15.39 -11.87 -7.03
CA ILE A 229 -15.46 -12.02 -5.56
C ILE A 229 -14.95 -10.77 -4.84
N PHE A 230 -13.99 -10.06 -5.42
CA PHE A 230 -13.44 -8.83 -4.84
C PHE A 230 -14.25 -7.58 -5.20
N LYS A 231 -15.20 -7.69 -6.14
CA LYS A 231 -16.05 -6.58 -6.59
C LYS A 231 -17.39 -6.56 -5.86
N ALA A 232 -17.99 -7.73 -5.66
CA ALA A 232 -19.30 -7.87 -5.04
C ALA A 232 -19.35 -9.09 -4.12
N TYR A 233 -20.14 -8.98 -3.05
CA TYR A 233 -20.45 -10.08 -2.15
C TYR A 233 -21.50 -11.00 -2.79
N SER A 234 -21.46 -12.30 -2.47
CA SER A 234 -22.45 -13.25 -2.95
C SER A 234 -23.79 -13.04 -2.26
N ALA A 235 -24.89 -13.08 -3.03
CA ALA A 235 -26.23 -12.95 -2.48
C ALA A 235 -26.53 -14.02 -1.43
N GLU A 236 -26.02 -15.24 -1.62
CA GLU A 236 -26.15 -16.32 -0.64
C GLU A 236 -25.52 -15.97 0.72
N SER A 237 -24.32 -15.38 0.74
CA SER A 237 -23.67 -14.98 1.99
C SER A 237 -24.41 -13.83 2.67
N LEU A 238 -24.98 -12.91 1.89
CA LEU A 238 -25.78 -11.81 2.40
C LEU A 238 -27.10 -12.32 3.01
N ILE A 239 -27.84 -13.17 2.30
CA ILE A 239 -29.10 -13.77 2.79
C ILE A 239 -28.86 -14.59 4.07
N LYS A 240 -27.75 -15.35 4.12
CA LYS A 240 -27.39 -16.10 5.31
C LYS A 240 -27.13 -15.16 6.49
N LYS A 241 -26.33 -14.10 6.27
CA LYS A 241 -26.03 -13.12 7.30
C LYS A 241 -27.29 -12.38 7.77
N ASP A 242 -28.19 -11.99 6.87
CA ASP A 242 -29.46 -11.35 7.21
C ASP A 242 -30.35 -12.25 8.09
N ARG A 243 -30.37 -13.57 7.84
CA ARG A 243 -31.11 -14.53 8.69
C ARG A 243 -30.49 -14.69 10.08
N ASP A 244 -29.16 -14.66 10.16
CA ASP A 244 -28.46 -14.73 11.44
C ASP A 244 -28.73 -13.43 12.24
N ASP A 245 -28.67 -12.28 11.57
CA ASP A 245 -28.90 -10.94 12.12
C ASP A 245 -30.37 -10.74 12.60
N GLN A 246 -31.36 -11.44 12.02
CA GLN A 246 -32.76 -11.42 12.49
C GLN A 246 -32.96 -11.95 13.92
N ASN A 247 -32.10 -12.87 14.35
CA ASN A 247 -32.19 -13.48 15.67
C ASN A 247 -31.31 -12.76 16.71
N ASP A 248 -30.59 -11.70 16.31
CA ASP A 248 -29.71 -10.94 17.19
C ASP A 248 -30.48 -9.82 17.93
N PRO A 249 -30.57 -9.87 19.28
CA PRO A 249 -31.25 -8.83 20.04
C PRO A 249 -30.56 -7.45 19.93
N ALA A 250 -29.27 -7.38 19.56
CA ALA A 250 -28.55 -6.12 19.38
C ALA A 250 -28.92 -5.38 18.08
N MET A 251 -29.70 -6.01 17.19
CA MET A 251 -30.04 -5.43 15.88
C MET A 251 -30.94 -4.19 16.00
N ALA A 252 -31.81 -4.12 17.01
CA ALA A 252 -32.65 -2.95 17.25
C ALA A 252 -31.82 -1.69 17.56
N ASP A 253 -30.83 -1.82 18.45
CA ASP A 253 -29.91 -0.73 18.80
C ASP A 253 -29.02 -0.33 17.62
N PHE A 254 -28.65 -1.28 16.76
CA PHE A 254 -27.88 -1.01 15.54
C PHE A 254 -28.67 -0.15 14.55
N LEU A 255 -29.96 -0.47 14.34
CA LEU A 255 -30.82 0.28 13.42
C LEU A 255 -31.06 1.72 13.90
N ASP A 256 -31.18 1.94 15.20
CA ASP A 256 -31.29 3.29 15.79
C ASP A 256 -30.04 4.12 15.51
N LYS A 257 -28.84 3.54 15.73
CA LYS A 257 -27.55 4.20 15.43
C LYS A 257 -27.36 4.49 13.93
N LEU A 258 -27.98 3.72 13.04
CA LEU A 258 -27.83 3.86 11.60
C LEU A 258 -28.42 5.18 11.08
N ILE A 259 -29.44 5.72 11.76
CA ILE A 259 -30.10 6.99 11.40
C ILE A 259 -29.10 8.16 11.43
N THR A 260 -28.20 8.18 12.41
CA THR A 260 -27.20 9.25 12.59
C THR A 260 -25.82 8.91 12.03
N ALA A 261 -25.60 7.69 11.54
CA ALA A 261 -24.26 7.19 11.18
C ALA A 261 -23.58 7.97 10.04
N TYR A 262 -24.35 8.52 9.11
CA TYR A 262 -23.85 9.28 7.94
C TYR A 262 -24.15 10.78 8.03
N GLN A 263 -24.39 11.30 9.24
CA GLN A 263 -24.51 12.73 9.45
C GLN A 263 -23.16 13.41 9.20
N ASP A 264 -23.18 14.55 8.48
CA ASP A 264 -21.96 15.31 8.22
C ASP A 264 -21.30 15.71 9.55
N PRO A 265 -19.98 15.51 9.72
CA PRO A 265 -19.28 15.93 10.93
C PRO A 265 -19.51 17.40 11.32
N ALA A 266 -19.74 18.29 10.35
CA ALA A 266 -20.05 19.70 10.61
C ALA A 266 -21.46 19.92 11.19
N LEU A 267 -22.36 18.94 11.04
CA LEU A 267 -23.72 18.96 11.56
C LEU A 267 -23.85 18.22 12.90
N MET A 268 -22.78 17.58 13.40
CA MET A 268 -22.79 16.93 14.70
C MET A 268 -22.80 17.98 15.82
N PRO A 269 -23.58 17.76 16.90
CA PRO A 269 -23.59 18.68 18.04
C PRO A 269 -22.17 18.76 18.63
N ILE A 270 -21.65 19.98 18.75
CA ILE A 270 -20.35 20.24 19.37
C ILE A 270 -20.48 19.89 20.85
N HIS A 271 -19.99 18.72 21.23
CA HIS A 271 -19.81 18.39 22.65
C HIS A 271 -18.69 19.28 23.18
N TYR A 272 -19.05 20.42 23.75
CA TYR A 272 -18.17 21.13 24.66
C TYR A 272 -17.93 20.17 25.84
N SER A 273 -16.73 19.60 25.93
CA SER A 273 -16.29 18.96 27.15
C SER A 273 -16.41 20.02 28.25
N GLY A 274 -17.40 19.84 29.13
CA GLY A 274 -17.56 20.68 30.29
C GLY A 274 -16.27 20.57 31.09
N ASN A 275 -15.45 21.62 31.03
CA ASN A 275 -14.27 21.76 31.86
C ASN A 275 -14.77 21.72 33.31
N SER A 276 -14.69 20.57 33.97
CA SER A 276 -15.09 20.35 35.36
C SER A 276 -14.16 21.01 36.37
N ASP A 277 -13.30 21.92 35.92
CA ASP A 277 -12.45 22.79 36.72
C ASP A 277 -12.83 24.25 36.48
N ARG A 278 -13.94 24.69 37.08
CA ARG A 278 -14.15 26.10 37.41
C ARG A 278 -15.04 26.20 38.65
N GLN A 279 -14.39 26.41 39.79
CA GLN A 279 -14.95 27.17 40.92
C GLN A 279 -15.40 28.54 40.39
N ASN A 280 -16.62 28.62 39.86
CA ASN A 280 -17.30 29.90 39.62
C ASN A 280 -18.71 29.76 40.21
N SER A 281 -18.80 29.98 41.52
CA SER A 281 -20.05 30.30 42.18
C SER A 281 -20.68 31.52 41.49
N PRO A 282 -22.00 31.55 41.22
CA PRO A 282 -22.62 32.73 40.65
C PRO A 282 -22.63 33.87 41.67
N LEU A 283 -21.92 34.96 41.36
CA LEU A 283 -21.92 36.24 42.10
C LEU A 283 -23.21 37.03 41.82
N LEU A 284 -24.36 36.46 42.20
CA LEU A 284 -25.63 37.18 42.25
C LEU A 284 -26.35 36.80 43.54
N GLN A 285 -25.82 37.30 44.67
CA GLN A 285 -26.66 37.57 45.83
C GLN A 285 -27.15 39.00 45.71
N ALA A 286 -28.46 39.12 45.52
CA ALA A 286 -29.21 40.34 45.40
C ALA A 286 -28.88 41.30 46.55
N ALA A 287 -28.52 42.53 46.20
CA ALA A 287 -28.75 43.67 47.05
C ALA A 287 -30.22 44.05 46.85
N GLU A 288 -31.10 43.69 47.79
CA GLU A 288 -32.35 44.38 48.00
C GLU A 288 -32.81 44.21 49.45
N GLU A 289 -33.17 45.36 49.98
CA GLU A 289 -33.68 45.74 51.30
C GLU A 289 -34.66 44.77 51.97
N GLU A 290 -34.52 44.58 53.29
CA GLU A 290 -35.69 44.67 54.16
C GLU A 290 -35.32 45.14 55.57
N LYS A 291 -36.08 46.13 56.01
CA LYS A 291 -36.09 46.85 57.28
C LYS A 291 -37.47 46.57 57.88
N ASP A 292 -37.57 46.59 59.21
CA ASP A 292 -38.77 46.32 60.05
C ASP A 292 -39.05 44.80 60.21
N ASP A 293 -39.17 44.21 61.40
CA ASP A 293 -39.67 44.63 62.73
C ASP A 293 -38.73 44.21 63.89
#